data_AF-A0A0Q9NG81-F1
#
_entry.id   AF-A0A0Q9NG81-F1
#
_cell.length_a   1.000
_cell.length_b   1.000
_cell.length_c   1.000
_cell.angle_alpha   90.00
_cell.angle_beta   90.00
_cell.angle_gamma   90.00
#
_symmetry.space_group_name_H-M   'P 1'
#
loop_
_entity.id
_entity.type
_entity.pdbx_description
1 polymer ?
#
loop_
_entity_poly.entity_id
_entity_poly.type
_entity_poly.pdbx_seq_one_letter_code
_entity_poly.pdbx_strand_id
1 'polypeptide(L)'
;MQPWTVERFFAGAPDALGLYQAAERMAAELGPHEVRVGKSQISFRRRRGYAYLWRPGVYVNSPVPLVLSLALPRNLGSPRFKQVVHPAKGTWMHHLELTDSSQLDAEVRGWLLEAYEAAA
;
A
#
# COMPACT_ATOMS: atom_id res chain seq x y z
N MET A 1 11.59 -14.71 18.04
CA MET A 1 11.98 -13.84 16.89
C MET A 1 11.68 -12.41 17.26
N GLN A 2 12.59 -11.47 16.99
CA GLN A 2 12.31 -10.04 17.20
C GLN A 2 11.17 -9.58 16.26
N PRO A 3 10.30 -8.66 16.72
CA PRO A 3 9.22 -8.12 15.90
C PRO A 3 9.76 -7.40 14.67
N TRP A 4 8.93 -7.26 13.64
CA TRP A 4 9.25 -6.45 12.47
C TRP A 4 8.99 -4.98 12.79
N THR A 5 9.91 -4.11 12.41
CA THR A 5 9.76 -2.65 12.47
C THR A 5 9.89 -2.07 11.07
N VAL A 6 9.45 -0.82 10.88
CA VAL A 6 9.55 -0.11 9.60
C VAL A 6 11.02 0.00 9.16
N GLU A 7 11.92 0.33 10.08
CA GLU A 7 13.36 0.47 9.82
C GLU A 7 13.94 -0.85 9.32
N ARG A 8 13.59 -1.96 9.96
CA ARG A 8 14.03 -3.29 9.55
C ARG A 8 13.43 -3.68 8.19
N PHE A 9 12.15 -3.36 7.96
CA PHE A 9 11.50 -3.67 6.70
C PHE A 9 12.16 -2.94 5.52
N PHE A 10 12.62 -1.70 5.72
CA PHE A 10 13.26 -0.88 4.69
C PHE A 10 14.78 -0.80 4.76
N ALA A 11 15.44 -1.63 5.58
CA ALA A 11 16.89 -1.65 5.67
C ALA A 11 17.53 -1.80 4.27
N GLY A 12 18.43 -0.88 3.93
CA GLY A 12 19.10 -0.82 2.63
C GLY A 12 18.26 -0.30 1.45
N ALA A 13 17.05 0.22 1.70
CA ALA A 13 16.13 0.69 0.65
C ALA A 13 15.55 2.08 0.98
N PRO A 14 16.36 3.15 0.98
CA PRO A 14 15.93 4.50 1.34
C PRO A 14 14.81 5.05 0.44
N ASP A 15 14.83 4.75 -0.86
CA ASP A 15 13.80 5.22 -1.80
C ASP A 15 12.42 4.61 -1.46
N ALA A 16 12.40 3.30 -1.17
CA ALA A 16 11.18 2.62 -0.75
C ALA A 16 10.66 3.14 0.61
N LEU A 17 11.57 3.50 1.53
CA LEU A 17 11.20 4.15 2.80
C LEU A 17 10.56 5.51 2.57
N GLY A 18 11.11 6.33 1.68
CA GLY A 18 10.56 7.65 1.35
C GLY A 18 9.14 7.57 0.76
N LEU A 19 8.90 6.60 -0.14
CA LEU A 19 7.58 6.33 -0.69
C LEU A 19 6.59 5.83 0.37
N TYR A 20 7.04 4.94 1.26
CA TYR A 20 6.23 4.46 2.37
C TYR A 20 5.81 5.61 3.30
N GLN A 21 6.75 6.48 3.69
CA GLN A 21 6.46 7.62 4.55
C GLN A 21 5.47 8.59 3.89
N ALA A 22 5.56 8.81 2.58
CA ALA A 22 4.58 9.61 1.85
C ALA A 22 3.19 8.96 1.85
N ALA A 23 3.11 7.65 1.64
CA ALA A 23 1.84 6.92 1.67
C ALA A 23 1.23 6.87 3.09
N GLU A 24 2.07 6.72 4.13
CA GLU A 24 1.64 6.73 5.52
C GLU A 24 1.13 8.11 5.96
N ARG A 25 1.81 9.20 5.59
CA ARG A 25 1.30 10.57 5.80
C ARG A 25 -0.08 10.76 5.17
N MET A 26 -0.24 10.38 3.90
CA MET A 26 -1.52 10.45 3.20
C MET A 26 -2.60 9.62 3.90
N ALA A 27 -2.27 8.41 4.39
CA ALA A 27 -3.20 7.57 5.14
C ALA A 27 -3.59 8.18 6.50
N ALA A 28 -2.63 8.78 7.21
CA ALA A 28 -2.85 9.42 8.51
C ALA A 28 -3.78 10.64 8.41
N GLU A 29 -3.75 11.36 7.29
CA GLU A 29 -4.68 12.47 7.00
C GLU A 29 -6.14 12.01 6.80
N LEU A 30 -6.39 10.73 6.53
CA LEU A 30 -7.75 10.19 6.39
C LEU A 30 -8.39 9.89 7.75
N GLY A 31 -7.57 9.56 8.75
CA GLY A 31 -8.00 9.30 10.12
C GLY A 31 -7.26 8.15 10.81
N PRO A 32 -7.71 7.77 12.02
CA PRO A 32 -7.06 6.74 12.82
C PRO A 32 -7.04 5.38 12.13
N HIS A 33 -5.85 4.79 12.04
CA HIS A 33 -5.64 3.44 11.53
C HIS A 33 -4.47 2.78 12.26
N GLU A 34 -4.41 1.45 12.19
CA GLU A 34 -3.32 0.64 12.70
C GLU A 34 -2.31 0.36 11.57
N VAL A 35 -1.02 0.46 11.89
CA VAL A 35 0.07 0.00 11.02
C VAL A 35 0.60 -1.33 11.56
N ARG A 36 0.52 -2.39 10.75
CA ARG A 36 1.14 -3.69 11.05
C ARG A 36 2.31 -3.95 10.14
N VAL A 37 3.50 -4.09 10.71
CA VAL A 37 4.70 -4.47 9.97
C VAL A 37 4.87 -5.99 10.02
N GLY A 38 4.83 -6.62 8.86
CA GLY A 38 5.13 -8.04 8.67
C GLY A 38 6.46 -8.26 7.96
N LYS A 39 6.81 -9.53 7.75
CA LYS A 39 8.02 -9.90 6.99
C LYS A 39 7.95 -9.48 5.52
N SER A 40 6.77 -9.61 4.91
CA SER A 40 6.59 -9.41 3.47
C SER A 40 5.93 -8.11 3.07
N GLN A 41 5.24 -7.48 4.01
CA GLN A 41 4.50 -6.26 3.75
C GLN A 41 4.22 -5.49 5.03
N ILE A 42 3.96 -4.20 4.88
CA ILE A 42 3.34 -3.34 5.88
C ILE A 42 1.87 -3.18 5.50
N SER A 43 0.97 -3.27 6.47
CA SER A 43 -0.47 -3.16 6.26
C SER A 43 -1.04 -1.99 7.03
N PHE A 44 -1.81 -1.14 6.36
CA PHE A 44 -2.68 -0.17 7.02
C PHE A 44 -4.05 -0.79 7.23
N ARG A 45 -4.59 -0.64 8.44
CA ARG A 45 -5.77 -1.40 8.89
C ARG A 45 -6.71 -0.54 9.72
N ARG A 46 -8.00 -0.79 9.53
CA ARG A 46 -9.05 -0.46 10.49
C ARG A 46 -9.59 -1.78 11.04
N ARG A 47 -10.91 -2.03 10.98
CA ARG A 47 -11.47 -3.37 11.23
C ARG A 47 -10.91 -4.41 10.27
N ARG A 48 -10.57 -3.99 9.04
CA ARG A 48 -9.92 -4.79 8.00
C ARG A 48 -8.70 -4.07 7.44
N GLY A 49 -7.80 -4.80 6.77
CA GLY A 49 -6.69 -4.18 6.05
C GLY A 49 -7.17 -3.58 4.74
N TYR A 50 -6.79 -2.32 4.47
CA TYR A 50 -7.26 -1.56 3.31
C TYR A 50 -6.13 -1.18 2.35
N ALA A 51 -4.91 -1.06 2.86
CA ALA A 51 -3.73 -0.80 2.05
C ALA A 51 -2.56 -1.67 2.49
N TYR A 52 -1.75 -2.10 1.53
CA TYR A 52 -0.64 -3.00 1.74
C TYR A 52 0.57 -2.54 0.94
N LEU A 53 1.69 -2.32 1.61
CA LEU A 53 2.93 -1.84 1.00
C LEU A 53 4.00 -2.93 1.07
N TRP A 54 4.63 -3.22 -0.06
CA TRP A 54 5.65 -4.26 -0.14
C TRP A 54 6.71 -3.95 -1.20
N ARG A 55 7.91 -4.52 -1.02
CA ARG A 55 9.06 -4.32 -1.91
C ARG A 55 9.14 -5.45 -2.93
N PRO A 56 8.83 -5.23 -4.21
CA PRO A 56 8.81 -6.30 -5.19
C PRO A 56 10.20 -6.88 -5.46
N GLY A 57 11.26 -6.07 -5.41
CA GLY A 57 12.66 -6.51 -5.58
C GLY A 57 13.13 -7.56 -4.57
N VAL A 58 12.40 -7.81 -3.48
CA VAL A 58 12.70 -8.88 -2.51
C VAL A 58 12.20 -10.26 -2.98
N TYR A 59 11.22 -10.29 -3.88
CA TYR A 59 10.51 -11.50 -4.28
C TYR A 59 10.62 -11.82 -5.76
N VAL A 60 10.80 -10.79 -6.59
CA VAL A 60 10.89 -10.89 -8.05
C VAL A 60 11.93 -9.90 -8.57
N ASN A 61 12.47 -10.15 -9.76
CA ASN A 61 13.39 -9.21 -10.40
C ASN A 61 12.61 -7.97 -10.87
N SER A 62 12.53 -6.95 -10.02
CA SER A 62 11.81 -5.70 -10.30
C SER A 62 12.62 -4.50 -9.81
N PRO A 63 12.75 -3.44 -10.63
CA PRO A 63 13.37 -2.19 -10.21
C PRO A 63 12.42 -1.30 -9.40
N VAL A 64 11.14 -1.68 -9.27
CA VAL A 64 10.14 -0.87 -8.55
C VAL A 64 10.47 -0.84 -7.06
N PRO A 65 10.67 0.35 -6.45
CA PRO A 65 11.02 0.44 -5.04
C PRO A 65 9.90 -0.05 -4.11
N LEU A 66 8.64 0.30 -4.41
CA LEU A 66 7.50 -0.01 -3.57
C LEU A 66 6.24 -0.25 -4.38
N VAL A 67 5.43 -1.23 -3.99
CA VAL A 67 4.07 -1.41 -4.49
C VAL A 67 3.08 -1.05 -3.40
N LEU A 68 2.11 -0.19 -3.72
CA LEU A 68 0.93 0.07 -2.91
C LEU A 68 -0.23 -0.75 -3.46
N SER A 69 -0.78 -1.64 -2.64
CA SER A 69 -1.95 -2.44 -2.99
C SER A 69 -3.16 -1.96 -2.21
N LEU A 70 -4.24 -1.62 -2.92
CA LEU A 70 -5.48 -1.08 -2.34
C LEU A 70 -6.60 -2.11 -2.42
N ALA A 71 -7.24 -2.40 -1.28
CA ALA A 71 -8.40 -3.27 -1.20
C ALA A 71 -9.68 -2.44 -1.32
N LEU A 72 -10.29 -2.47 -2.51
CA LEU A 72 -11.45 -1.67 -2.87
C LEU A 72 -12.71 -2.55 -3.00
N PRO A 73 -13.92 -2.01 -2.75
CA PRO A 73 -15.16 -2.77 -2.82
C PRO A 73 -15.61 -3.08 -4.27
N ARG A 74 -14.98 -2.45 -5.27
CA ARG A 74 -15.31 -2.57 -6.69
C ARG A 74 -14.05 -2.57 -7.56
N ASN A 75 -14.19 -3.05 -8.79
CA ASN A 75 -13.14 -2.94 -9.80
C ASN A 75 -13.02 -1.49 -10.29
N LEU A 76 -11.80 -0.96 -10.31
CA LEU A 76 -11.44 0.34 -10.88
C LEU A 76 -10.58 0.15 -12.13
N GLY A 77 -11.11 0.60 -13.27
CA GLY A 77 -10.39 0.61 -14.55
C GLY A 77 -9.48 1.82 -14.72
N SER A 78 -8.43 1.95 -13.89
CA SER A 78 -7.38 2.96 -14.09
C SER A 78 -6.13 2.33 -14.73
N PRO A 79 -5.51 2.96 -15.75
CA PRO A 79 -4.28 2.47 -16.36
C PRO A 79 -3.07 2.52 -15.40
N ARG A 80 -3.19 3.22 -14.26
CA ARG A 80 -2.12 3.29 -13.25
C ARG A 80 -1.96 1.99 -12.47
N PHE A 81 -2.99 1.17 -12.41
CA PHE A 81 -2.89 -0.13 -11.77
C PHE A 81 -2.17 -1.10 -12.68
N LYS A 82 -1.01 -1.56 -12.22
CA LYS A 82 -0.24 -2.61 -12.90
C LYS A 82 -1.03 -3.90 -13.00
N GLN A 83 -1.78 -4.20 -11.95
CA GLN A 83 -2.58 -5.42 -11.83
C GLN A 83 -3.79 -5.18 -10.94
N VAL A 84 -4.93 -5.76 -11.34
CA VAL A 84 -6.14 -5.81 -10.54
C VAL A 84 -6.56 -7.27 -10.39
N VAL A 85 -6.80 -7.72 -9.16
CA VAL A 85 -7.25 -9.09 -8.86
C VAL A 85 -8.48 -9.07 -7.95
N HIS A 86 -9.30 -10.12 -8.01
CA HIS A 86 -10.52 -10.26 -7.21
C HIS A 86 -10.36 -11.43 -6.21
N PRO A 87 -9.62 -11.24 -5.10
CA PRO A 87 -9.27 -12.31 -4.18
C PRO A 87 -10.47 -12.90 -3.41
N ALA A 88 -11.52 -12.12 -3.22
CA ALA A 88 -12.72 -12.53 -2.50
C ALA A 88 -13.91 -11.68 -2.93
N LYS A 89 -15.13 -12.21 -2.73
CA LYS A 89 -16.37 -11.48 -3.00
C LYS A 89 -16.38 -10.13 -2.28
N GLY A 90 -16.51 -9.05 -3.04
CA GLY A 90 -16.58 -7.69 -2.50
C GLY A 90 -15.22 -7.09 -2.13
N THR A 91 -14.11 -7.67 -2.59
CA THR A 91 -12.78 -7.09 -2.44
C THR A 91 -11.98 -7.26 -3.71
N TRP A 92 -11.61 -6.14 -4.31
CA TRP A 92 -10.74 -6.02 -5.47
C TRP A 92 -9.42 -5.43 -5.03
N MET A 93 -8.33 -6.16 -5.25
CA MET A 93 -6.99 -5.70 -4.93
C MET A 93 -6.36 -5.04 -6.16
N HIS A 94 -5.98 -3.78 -6.01
CA HIS A 94 -5.40 -2.98 -7.09
C HIS A 94 -3.96 -2.65 -6.74
N HIS A 95 -3.02 -3.09 -7.57
CA HIS A 95 -1.58 -2.93 -7.35
C HIS A 95 -1.06 -1.74 -8.14
N LEU A 96 -0.56 -0.74 -7.42
CA LEU A 96 0.09 0.46 -7.96
C LEU A 96 1.61 0.36 -7.72
N GLU A 97 2.39 0.40 -8.79
CA GLU A 97 3.85 0.49 -8.71
C GLU A 97 4.23 1.96 -8.44
N LEU A 98 4.93 2.19 -7.32
CA LEU A 98 5.42 3.50 -6.92
C LEU A 98 6.93 3.58 -7.17
N THR A 99 7.31 4.52 -8.01
CA THR A 99 8.69 4.89 -8.30
C THR A 99 9.02 6.31 -7.83
N ASP A 100 8.00 7.16 -7.67
CA ASP A 100 8.15 8.54 -7.23
C ASP A 100 7.00 8.98 -6.32
N SER A 101 7.28 9.81 -5.32
CA SER A 101 6.28 10.26 -4.35
C SER A 101 5.19 11.15 -4.97
N SER A 102 5.45 11.81 -6.09
CA SER A 102 4.45 12.60 -6.83
C SER A 102 3.30 11.75 -7.38
N GLN A 103 3.48 10.43 -7.50
CA GLN A 103 2.39 9.52 -7.86
C GLN A 103 1.37 9.38 -6.71
N LEU A 104 1.72 9.73 -5.48
CA LEU A 104 0.79 9.82 -4.35
C LEU A 104 0.05 11.17 -4.42
N ASP A 105 -0.74 11.32 -5.46
CA ASP A 105 -1.52 12.51 -5.78
C ASP A 105 -2.98 12.43 -5.25
N ALA A 106 -3.79 13.41 -5.64
CA ALA A 106 -5.20 13.49 -5.25
C ALA A 106 -6.04 12.29 -5.74
N GLU A 107 -5.69 11.68 -6.88
CA GLU A 107 -6.39 10.51 -7.40
C GLU A 107 -6.11 9.29 -6.51
N VAL A 108 -4.84 9.03 -6.21
CA VAL A 108 -4.44 7.95 -5.29
C VAL A 108 -5.02 8.18 -3.89
N ARG A 109 -5.04 9.44 -3.42
CA ARG A 109 -5.71 9.79 -2.16
C ARG A 109 -7.20 9.44 -2.18
N GLY A 110 -7.89 9.68 -3.28
CA GLY A 110 -9.29 9.30 -3.47
C GLY A 110 -9.51 7.79 -3.36
N TRP A 111 -8.67 6.99 -4.00
CA TRP A 111 -8.74 5.53 -3.90
C TRP A 111 -8.38 5.03 -2.50
N LEU A 112 -7.38 5.63 -1.86
CA LEU A 112 -7.01 5.28 -0.49
C LEU A 112 -8.14 5.59 0.49
N LEU A 113 -8.85 6.72 0.32
CA LEU A 113 -10.04 7.06 1.08
C LEU A 113 -11.16 6.04 0.86
N GLU A 114 -11.45 5.65 -0.38
CA GLU A 114 -12.47 4.63 -0.67
C GLU A 114 -12.14 3.29 0.02
N ALA A 115 -10.87 2.86 -0.04
CA ALA A 115 -10.40 1.66 0.66
C ALA A 115 -10.51 1.80 2.19
N TYR A 116 -10.14 2.97 2.74
CA TYR A 116 -10.23 3.29 4.15
C TYR A 116 -11.67 3.24 4.68
N GLU A 117 -12.63 3.79 3.95
CA GLU A 117 -14.06 3.75 4.31
C GLU A 117 -14.63 2.33 4.23
N ALA A 118 -14.27 1.56 3.20
CA ALA A 118 -14.70 0.17 3.05
C ALA A 118 -14.17 -0.77 4.16
N ALA A 119 -13.13 -0.35 4.87
CA ALA A 119 -12.50 -1.12 5.94
C ALA A 119 -13.00 -0.80 7.37
N ALA A 120 -13.96 0.13 7.50
CA ALA A 120 -14.68 0.40 8.75
C ALA A 120 -15.34 -0.87 9.30
#